data_AF-A0A3N5VYC4-F1
#
_entry.id   AF-A0A3N5VYC4-F1
#
_cell.length_a   1.000
_cell.length_b   1.000
_cell.length_c   1.000
_cell.angle_alpha   90.00
_cell.angle_beta   90.00
_cell.angle_gamma   90.00
#
_symmetry.space_group_name_H-M   'P 1'
#
loop_
_entity.id
_entity.type
_entity.pdbx_description
1 polymer ?
#
loop_
_entity_poly.entity_id
_entity_poly.type
_entity_poly.pdbx_seq_one_letter_code
_entity_poly.pdbx_strand_id
1 'polypeptide(L)'
;EVHQQLRRYLEEKAPNTVRWDLTFFGGGPACIADPQVPGATALARGLEQVWNIRPVFKREGGSIPVVADMQKILGVESVLTGFGLPDDNLHAPNEKLHLPTWYKGIAALINFFYNL
;
A
#
# COMPACT_ATOMS: atom_id res chain seq x y z
N GLU A 1 2.94 17.74 11.09
CA GLU A 1 3.44 17.62 12.47
C GLU A 1 4.86 17.03 12.52
N VAL A 2 5.07 15.79 12.06
CA VAL A 2 6.36 15.08 12.11
C VAL A 2 7.55 15.88 11.56
N HIS A 3 7.42 16.52 10.39
CA HIS A 3 8.49 17.36 9.84
C HIS A 3 8.91 18.50 10.78
N GLN A 4 7.94 19.13 11.47
CA GLN A 4 8.24 20.20 12.43
C GLN A 4 8.90 19.67 13.71
N GLN A 5 8.48 18.49 14.18
CA GLN A 5 9.13 17.82 15.30
C GLN A 5 10.59 17.46 14.97
N LEU A 6 10.86 16.95 13.75
CA LEU A 6 12.22 16.68 13.28
C LEU A 6 13.06 17.96 13.18
N ARG A 7 12.52 19.02 12.59
CA ARG A 7 13.19 20.33 12.52
C ARG A 7 13.60 20.82 13.90
N ARG A 8 12.66 20.84 14.84
CA ARG A 8 12.90 21.26 16.22
C ARG A 8 13.97 20.41 16.90
N TYR A 9 13.93 19.10 16.69
CA TYR A 9 14.95 18.20 17.24
C TYR A 9 16.35 18.54 16.70
N LEU A 10 16.47 18.81 15.39
CA LEU A 10 17.75 19.21 14.78
C LEU A 10 18.23 20.58 15.30
N GLU A 11 17.34 21.55 15.46
CA GLU A 11 17.67 22.86 16.05
C GLU A 11 18.17 22.74 17.49
N GLU A 12 17.56 21.85 18.30
CA GLU A 12 17.93 21.66 19.71
C GLU A 12 19.17 20.77 19.92
N LYS A 13 19.46 19.84 19.00
CA LYS A 13 20.44 18.77 19.24
C LYS A 13 21.61 18.73 18.26
N ALA A 14 21.55 19.41 17.11
CA ALA A 14 22.67 19.43 16.18
C ALA A 14 23.89 20.11 16.86
N PRO A 15 25.07 19.45 16.88
CA PRO A 15 26.28 20.08 17.38
C PRO A 15 26.63 21.31 16.56
N ASN A 16 27.19 22.34 17.21
CA ASN A 16 27.62 23.57 16.54
C ASN A 16 28.70 23.34 15.45
N THR A 17 29.32 22.15 15.43
CA THR A 17 30.30 21.74 14.41
C THR A 17 29.66 21.15 13.15
N VAL A 18 28.33 20.95 13.12
CA VAL A 18 27.59 20.39 11.98
C VAL A 18 26.73 21.47 11.33
N ARG A 19 26.86 21.63 10.02
CA ARG A 19 25.91 22.39 9.20
C ARG A 19 24.89 21.44 8.60
N TRP A 20 23.61 21.76 8.72
CA TRP A 20 22.53 20.95 8.16
C TRP A 20 21.52 21.83 7.42
N ASP A 21 20.80 21.21 6.50
CA ASP A 21 19.60 21.73 5.86
C ASP A 21 18.53 20.64 5.92
N LEU A 22 17.26 21.05 6.08
CA LEU A 22 16.13 20.12 6.08
C LEU A 22 15.14 20.53 5.01
N THR A 23 15.16 19.77 3.92
CA THR A 23 14.23 19.91 2.78
C THR A 23 13.08 18.91 2.93
N PHE A 24 11.84 19.39 2.78
CA PHE A 24 10.64 18.55 2.80
C PHE A 24 10.22 18.16 1.39
N PHE A 25 10.33 16.87 1.05
CA PHE A 25 9.98 16.35 -0.28
C PHE A 25 8.52 15.90 -0.41
N GLY A 26 7.85 15.58 0.70
CA GLY A 26 6.46 15.16 0.68
C GLY A 26 6.10 14.26 1.86
N GLY A 27 4.80 14.04 2.01
CA GLY A 27 4.22 13.14 3.00
C GLY A 27 2.77 12.86 2.65
N GLY A 28 2.30 11.67 3.01
CA GLY A 28 0.90 11.27 2.87
C GLY A 28 0.36 10.81 4.21
N PRO A 29 -0.93 11.03 4.50
CA PRO A 29 -1.55 10.41 5.67
C PRO A 29 -1.57 8.89 5.52
N ALA A 30 -1.56 8.18 6.65
CA ALA A 30 -1.89 6.77 6.65
C ALA A 30 -3.36 6.58 6.24
N CYS A 31 -3.67 5.47 5.59
CA CYS A 31 -5.03 5.09 5.23
C CYS A 31 -5.41 3.76 5.90
N ILE A 32 -6.68 3.66 6.31
CA ILE A 32 -7.32 2.41 6.70
C ILE A 32 -8.55 2.27 5.82
N ALA A 33 -8.51 1.31 4.89
CA ALA A 33 -9.64 0.97 4.06
C ALA A 33 -10.60 0.03 4.81
N ASP A 34 -11.90 0.17 4.60
CA ASP A 34 -12.91 -0.73 5.17
C ASP A 34 -12.97 -2.05 4.37
N PRO A 35 -12.63 -3.21 4.98
CA PRO A 35 -12.66 -4.50 4.29
C PRO A 35 -14.09 -5.02 4.03
N GLN A 36 -15.13 -4.38 4.56
CA GLN A 36 -16.52 -4.82 4.42
C GLN A 36 -17.21 -4.25 3.18
N VAL A 37 -16.56 -3.35 2.43
CA VAL A 37 -17.16 -2.81 1.21
C VAL A 37 -17.38 -3.88 0.14
N PRO A 38 -18.41 -3.73 -0.73
CA PRO A 38 -18.73 -4.73 -1.74
C PRO A 38 -17.53 -5.13 -2.61
N GLY A 39 -16.71 -4.16 -3.03
CA GLY A 39 -15.52 -4.42 -3.83
C GLY A 39 -14.47 -5.28 -3.11
N ALA A 40 -14.28 -5.09 -1.80
CA ALA A 40 -13.34 -5.89 -1.01
C ALA A 40 -13.84 -7.35 -0.86
N THR A 41 -15.15 -7.52 -0.67
CA THR A 41 -15.79 -8.84 -0.62
C THR A 41 -15.71 -9.55 -1.96
N ALA A 42 -15.98 -8.85 -3.07
CA ALA A 42 -15.92 -9.39 -4.42
C ALA A 42 -14.49 -9.84 -4.77
N LEU A 43 -13.49 -9.02 -4.46
CA LEU A 43 -12.09 -9.40 -4.69
C LEU A 43 -11.67 -10.59 -3.83
N ALA A 44 -12.07 -10.64 -2.55
CA ALA A 44 -11.76 -11.76 -1.67
C ALA A 44 -12.30 -13.09 -2.22
N ARG A 45 -13.52 -13.08 -2.78
CA ARG A 45 -14.10 -14.24 -3.48
C ARG A 45 -13.33 -14.62 -4.73
N GLY A 46 -12.94 -13.64 -5.56
CA GLY A 46 -12.14 -13.89 -6.76
C GLY A 46 -10.79 -14.51 -6.46
N LEU A 47 -10.13 -14.07 -5.38
CA LEU A 47 -8.90 -14.68 -4.87
C LEU A 47 -9.14 -16.11 -4.36
N GLU A 48 -10.20 -16.33 -3.56
CA GLU A 48 -10.52 -17.65 -3.01
C GLU A 48 -10.81 -18.67 -4.12
N GLN A 49 -11.51 -18.29 -5.19
CA GLN A 49 -11.77 -19.18 -6.33
C GLN A 49 -10.50 -19.66 -7.04
N VAL A 50 -9.49 -18.80 -7.16
CA VAL A 50 -8.25 -19.13 -7.90
C VAL A 50 -7.23 -19.85 -7.02
N TRP A 51 -7.16 -19.51 -5.72
CA TRP A 51 -6.21 -20.11 -4.79
C TRP A 51 -6.79 -21.25 -3.95
N ASN A 52 -8.11 -21.47 -3.98
CA ASN A 52 -8.83 -22.47 -3.19
C ASN A 52 -8.57 -22.35 -1.67
N ILE A 53 -8.36 -21.12 -1.21
CA ILE A 53 -8.18 -20.77 0.20
C ILE A 53 -8.62 -19.33 0.40
N ARG A 54 -9.30 -19.09 1.53
CA ARG A 54 -9.77 -17.75 1.89
C ARG A 54 -8.58 -16.81 2.12
N PRO A 55 -8.55 -15.62 1.48
CA PRO A 55 -7.48 -14.66 1.70
C PRO A 55 -7.59 -14.03 3.10
N VAL A 56 -6.45 -13.55 3.59
CA VAL A 56 -6.38 -12.76 4.82
C VAL A 56 -6.39 -11.27 4.49
N PHE A 57 -7.11 -10.50 5.30
CA PHE A 57 -7.00 -9.04 5.26
C PHE A 57 -5.82 -8.62 6.12
N LYS A 58 -4.87 -7.91 5.52
CA LYS A 58 -3.67 -7.41 6.20
C LYS A 58 -3.50 -5.91 6.00
N ARG A 59 -2.66 -5.33 6.85
CA ARG A 59 -2.09 -3.99 6.65
C ARG A 59 -0.69 -4.12 6.07
N GLU A 60 -0.19 -3.06 5.44
CA GLU A 60 1.16 -2.99 4.89
C GLU A 60 1.91 -1.77 5.42
N GLY A 61 3.24 -1.88 5.47
CA GLY A 61 4.12 -0.76 5.83
C GLY A 61 4.43 0.19 4.66
N GLY A 62 4.08 -0.21 3.43
CA GLY A 62 4.21 0.62 2.24
C GLY A 62 3.22 1.80 2.24
N SER A 63 3.48 2.80 1.41
CA SER A 63 2.65 4.00 1.30
C SER A 63 2.12 4.17 -0.12
N ILE A 64 0.81 4.35 -0.26
CA ILE A 64 0.13 4.68 -1.51
C ILE A 64 -0.75 5.92 -1.23
N PRO A 65 -0.19 7.15 -1.25
CA PRO A 65 -0.88 8.35 -0.75
C PRO A 65 -2.21 8.66 -1.42
N VAL A 66 -2.33 8.35 -2.72
CA VAL A 66 -3.54 8.60 -3.51
C VAL A 66 -4.78 7.90 -2.93
N VAL A 67 -4.61 6.81 -2.17
CA VAL A 67 -5.72 6.09 -1.52
C VAL A 67 -6.43 7.00 -0.51
N ALA A 68 -5.66 7.69 0.31
CA ALA A 68 -6.21 8.61 1.29
C ALA A 68 -6.82 9.84 0.62
N ASP A 69 -6.22 10.30 -0.49
CA ASP A 69 -6.77 11.41 -1.28
C ASP A 69 -8.11 11.03 -1.92
N MET A 70 -8.24 9.83 -2.49
CA MET A 70 -9.50 9.32 -3.04
C MET A 70 -10.59 9.23 -1.97
N GLN A 71 -10.26 8.71 -0.79
CA GLN A 71 -11.20 8.64 0.34
C GLN A 71 -11.65 10.04 0.77
N LYS A 72 -10.72 10.99 0.89
CA LYS A 72 -11.02 12.35 1.33
C LYS A 72 -11.79 13.18 0.29
N ILE A 73 -11.40 13.08 -0.98
CA ILE A 73 -11.91 13.95 -2.06
C ILE A 73 -13.20 13.38 -2.65
N LEU A 74 -13.23 12.08 -2.91
CA LEU A 74 -14.34 11.41 -3.59
C LEU A 74 -15.31 10.74 -2.62
N GLY A 75 -14.91 10.52 -1.36
CA GLY A 75 -15.74 9.83 -0.37
C GLY A 75 -15.91 8.33 -0.67
N VAL A 76 -14.98 7.73 -1.41
CA VAL A 76 -15.03 6.31 -1.81
C VAL A 76 -13.90 5.51 -1.17
N GLU A 77 -14.20 4.28 -0.80
CA GLU A 77 -13.21 3.32 -0.34
C GLU A 77 -12.43 2.72 -1.52
N SER A 78 -11.14 2.49 -1.32
CA SER A 78 -10.28 1.82 -2.30
C SER A 78 -10.08 0.36 -1.92
N VAL A 79 -10.14 -0.53 -2.92
CA VAL A 79 -9.75 -1.92 -2.74
C VAL A 79 -8.27 -2.06 -3.09
N LEU A 80 -7.44 -2.34 -2.08
CA LEU A 80 -6.00 -2.51 -2.25
C LEU A 80 -5.65 -3.97 -2.47
N THR A 81 -4.93 -4.25 -3.56
CA THR A 81 -4.50 -5.59 -3.91
C THR A 81 -3.22 -5.58 -4.72
N GLY A 82 -2.53 -6.72 -4.73
CA GLY A 82 -1.30 -6.95 -5.46
C GLY A 82 -0.94 -8.43 -5.41
N PHE A 83 -0.09 -8.84 -6.34
CA PHE A 83 0.32 -10.24 -6.53
C PHE A 83 1.81 -10.46 -6.25
N GLY A 84 2.41 -9.54 -5.49
CA GLY A 84 3.81 -9.64 -5.07
C GLY A 84 4.00 -10.67 -3.96
N LEU A 85 5.15 -11.32 -3.96
CA LEU A 85 5.60 -12.23 -2.92
C LEU A 85 6.59 -11.53 -1.97
N PRO A 86 6.76 -12.03 -0.73
CA PRO A 86 7.68 -11.43 0.24
C PRO A 86 9.14 -11.32 -0.24
N ASP A 87 9.55 -12.15 -1.20
CA ASP A 87 10.89 -12.21 -1.77
C ASP A 87 11.01 -11.56 -3.16
N ASP A 88 10.01 -10.77 -3.58
CA ASP A 88 10.05 -10.07 -4.87
C ASP A 88 11.02 -8.88 -4.88
N ASN A 89 11.58 -8.49 -3.73
CA ASN A 89 12.63 -7.46 -3.62
C ASN A 89 12.23 -6.10 -4.24
N LEU A 90 11.00 -5.67 -3.99
CA LEU A 90 10.50 -4.35 -4.40
C LEU A 90 11.51 -3.25 -3.99
N HIS A 91 11.98 -2.47 -4.97
CA HIS A 91 12.98 -1.39 -4.81
C HIS A 91 14.39 -1.87 -4.43
N ALA A 92 14.72 -3.14 -4.65
CA ALA A 92 16.02 -3.71 -4.35
C ALA A 92 16.60 -4.44 -5.58
N PRO A 93 17.92 -4.74 -5.60
CA PRO A 93 18.51 -5.53 -6.68
C PRO A 93 17.84 -6.88 -6.84
N ASN A 94 17.79 -7.38 -8.08
CA ASN A 94 17.10 -8.62 -8.44
C ASN A 94 15.61 -8.61 -8.06
N GLU A 95 14.96 -7.45 -8.16
CA GLU A 95 13.51 -7.35 -8.15
C GLU A 95 12.92 -8.29 -9.20
N LYS A 96 11.91 -9.07 -8.82
CA LYS A 96 11.31 -10.09 -9.68
C LYS A 96 9.81 -10.14 -9.56
N LEU A 97 9.21 -10.86 -10.51
CA LEU A 97 7.81 -11.22 -10.50
C LEU A 97 7.69 -12.74 -10.66
N HIS A 98 6.97 -13.38 -9.75
CA HIS A 98 6.68 -14.81 -9.85
C HIS A 98 5.55 -15.07 -10.87
N LEU A 99 5.91 -15.54 -12.07
CA LEU A 99 4.96 -15.75 -13.17
C LEU A 99 3.75 -16.63 -12.83
N PRO A 100 3.87 -17.75 -12.08
CA PRO A 100 2.69 -18.51 -11.67
C PRO A 100 1.72 -17.70 -10.81
N THR A 101 2.22 -16.85 -9.90
CA THR A 101 1.37 -15.95 -9.11
C THR A 101 0.75 -14.87 -10.00
N TRP A 102 1.51 -14.33 -10.96
CA TRP A 102 1.01 -13.35 -11.93
C TRP A 102 -0.19 -13.88 -12.73
N TYR A 103 -0.09 -15.09 -13.30
CA TYR A 103 -1.19 -15.69 -14.07
C TYR A 103 -2.42 -15.97 -13.21
N LYS A 104 -2.23 -16.46 -11.97
CA LYS A 104 -3.33 -16.59 -11.01
C LYS A 104 -3.95 -15.22 -10.69
N GLY A 105 -3.14 -14.17 -10.57
CA GLY A 105 -3.60 -12.81 -10.33
C GLY A 105 -4.50 -12.29 -11.45
N ILE A 106 -4.14 -12.53 -12.71
CA ILE A 106 -5.00 -12.23 -13.86
C ILE A 106 -6.35 -12.95 -13.73
N ALA A 107 -6.34 -14.26 -13.43
CA ALA A 107 -7.57 -15.03 -13.25
C ALA A 107 -8.43 -14.49 -12.09
N ALA A 108 -7.82 -14.04 -10.99
CA ALA A 108 -8.57 -13.48 -9.88
C ALA A 108 -9.16 -12.10 -10.20
N LEU A 109 -8.45 -11.25 -10.95
CA LEU A 109 -9.00 -9.98 -11.43
C LEU A 109 -10.15 -10.19 -12.42
N ILE A 110 -10.05 -11.19 -13.31
CA ILE A 110 -11.18 -11.59 -14.17
C ILE A 110 -12.38 -11.95 -13.29
N ASN A 111 -12.22 -12.86 -12.33
CA ASN A 111 -13.32 -13.23 -11.42
C ASN A 111 -13.86 -12.02 -10.64
N PHE A 112 -13.00 -11.11 -10.19
CA PHE A 112 -13.42 -9.88 -9.52
C PHE A 112 -14.31 -9.00 -10.41
N PHE A 113 -13.89 -8.70 -11.64
CA PHE A 113 -14.65 -7.83 -12.54
C PHE A 113 -15.96 -8.44 -13.04
N TYR A 114 -16.02 -9.77 -13.21
CA TYR A 114 -17.24 -10.46 -13.63
C TYR A 114 -18.24 -10.72 -12.50
N ASN A 115 -17.79 -10.74 -11.23
CA ASN A 115 -18.63 -11.03 -10.07
C ASN A 115 -18.80 -9.83 -9.13
N LEU A 116 -18.61 -8.61 -9.66
CA LEU A 116 -18.77 -7.34 -8.96
C LEU A 116 -20.25 -6.96 -8.80
#